data_AF-A0AAU9R9J9-F1
#
_entry.id   AF-A0AAU9R9J9-F1
#
_cell.length_a   1.000
_cell.length_b   1.000
_cell.length_c   1.000
_cell.angle_alpha   90.00
_cell.angle_beta   90.00
_cell.angle_gamma   90.00
#
_symmetry.space_group_name_H-M   'P 1'
#
loop_
_entity.id
_entity.type
_entity.pdbx_description
1 polymer ?
#
loop_
_entity_poly.entity_id
_entity_poly.type
_entity_poly.pdbx_seq_one_letter_code
_entity_poly.pdbx_strand_id
1 'polypeptide(L)'
;MAKAAAKDWNMKYDFCVEPLESNPHSKSATSIKGLVIASTKNAAFNTINVERITKTILNERKTSHGNKAALRDCIGPYKYANSSLNNALMNVKSQDYRRANEYLISAFDAPRICEDIFTKIKKAKTPIRDENIII
;
A
#
# COMPACT_ATOMS: atom_id res chain seq x y z
N MET A 1 1.49 7.92 -24.69
CA MET A 1 0.69 7.66 -23.47
C MET A 1 1.10 8.70 -22.45
N ALA A 2 0.35 9.80 -22.28
CA ALA A 2 0.68 10.81 -21.28
C ALA A 2 -0.55 11.64 -20.91
N LYS A 3 -0.60 12.06 -19.64
CA LYS A 3 -1.57 12.94 -18.98
C LYS A 3 -2.79 12.26 -18.35
N ALA A 4 -2.54 11.55 -17.25
CA ALA A 4 -3.51 11.38 -16.16
C ALA A 4 -2.97 11.89 -14.81
N ALA A 5 -1.93 12.74 -14.82
CA ALA A 5 -1.29 13.28 -13.61
C ALA A 5 -1.66 14.74 -13.31
N ALA A 6 -2.80 15.24 -13.82
CA ALA A 6 -3.10 16.67 -13.83
C ALA A 6 -4.26 17.12 -12.94
N LYS A 7 -4.70 16.31 -11.97
CA LYS A 7 -5.70 16.78 -11.01
C LYS A 7 -5.47 16.19 -9.63
N ASP A 8 -4.94 17.06 -8.77
CA ASP A 8 -4.72 16.97 -7.33
C ASP A 8 -3.35 16.48 -6.82
N TRP A 9 -2.94 17.15 -5.74
CA TRP A 9 -1.58 17.51 -5.30
C TRP A 9 -0.53 16.38 -5.13
N ASN A 10 0.70 16.72 -5.54
CA ASN A 10 1.99 16.27 -4.99
C ASN A 10 2.54 14.85 -5.26
N MET A 11 1.94 14.04 -6.12
CA MET A 11 2.60 12.79 -6.52
C MET A 11 3.57 13.06 -7.68
N LYS A 12 4.88 13.00 -7.41
CA LYS A 12 5.90 13.14 -8.47
C LYS A 12 5.66 12.06 -9.52
N TYR A 13 5.79 12.41 -10.80
CA TYR A 13 5.62 11.45 -11.89
C TYR A 13 6.49 10.20 -11.69
N ASP A 14 7.75 10.40 -11.28
CA ASP A 14 8.71 9.32 -11.03
C ASP A 14 8.24 8.39 -9.91
N PHE A 15 7.54 8.91 -8.90
CA PHE A 15 6.94 8.09 -7.84
C PHE A 15 5.91 7.10 -8.39
N CYS A 16 5.23 7.44 -9.49
CA CYS A 16 4.28 6.55 -10.16
C CYS A 16 4.99 5.57 -11.08
N VAL A 17 6.03 6.02 -11.78
CA VAL A 17 6.64 5.27 -12.88
C VAL A 17 7.74 4.34 -12.41
N GLU A 18 8.59 4.75 -11.48
CA GLU A 18 9.71 3.92 -10.97
C GLU A 18 9.24 2.56 -10.43
N PRO A 19 8.15 2.46 -9.63
CA PRO A 19 7.67 1.15 -9.17
C PRO A 19 7.15 0.27 -10.31
N LEU A 20 6.58 0.87 -11.36
CA LEU A 20 6.06 0.13 -12.52
C LEU A 20 7.19 -0.37 -13.41
N GLU A 21 8.24 0.43 -13.62
CA GLU A 21 9.40 0.05 -14.41
C GLU A 21 10.30 -0.95 -13.68
N SER A 22 10.35 -0.87 -12.35
CA SER A 22 11.12 -1.80 -11.51
C SER A 22 10.43 -3.17 -11.37
N ASN A 23 9.11 -3.25 -11.54
CA ASN A 23 8.37 -4.50 -11.49
C ASN A 23 8.32 -5.19 -12.87
N PRO A 24 8.94 -6.38 -13.06
CA PRO A 24 9.00 -7.03 -14.38
C PRO A 24 7.64 -7.35 -15.01
N HIS A 25 6.63 -7.67 -14.19
CA HIS A 25 5.28 -7.96 -14.67
C HIS A 25 4.54 -6.70 -15.12
N SER A 26 4.78 -5.57 -14.46
CA SER A 26 4.21 -4.28 -14.84
C SER A 26 4.88 -3.76 -16.10
N LYS A 27 6.22 -3.84 -16.17
CA LYS A 27 7.01 -3.46 -17.34
C LYS A 27 6.68 -4.27 -18.61
N SER A 28 6.34 -5.55 -18.46
CA SER A 28 5.98 -6.43 -19.59
C SER A 28 4.48 -6.39 -19.96
N ALA A 29 3.66 -5.60 -19.26
CA ALA A 29 2.24 -5.52 -19.55
C ALA A 29 1.97 -4.82 -20.89
N THR A 30 1.25 -5.50 -21.79
CA THR A 30 0.89 -5.00 -23.12
C THR A 30 -0.47 -4.31 -23.19
N SER A 31 -1.20 -4.22 -22.07
CA SER A 31 -2.52 -3.60 -21.98
C SER A 31 -2.71 -2.91 -20.64
N ILE A 32 -3.60 -1.91 -20.59
CA ILE A 32 -3.96 -1.22 -19.34
C ILE A 32 -4.51 -2.22 -18.30
N LYS A 33 -5.36 -3.16 -18.71
CA LYS A 33 -5.87 -4.22 -17.82
C LYS A 33 -4.74 -5.06 -17.24
N GLY A 34 -3.77 -5.47 -18.08
CA GLY A 34 -2.59 -6.22 -17.65
C GLY A 34 -1.73 -5.44 -16.67
N LEU A 35 -1.52 -4.14 -16.93
CA LEU A 35 -0.76 -3.24 -16.06
C LEU A 35 -1.44 -3.13 -14.69
N VAL A 36 -2.74 -2.83 -14.65
CA VAL A 36 -3.51 -2.72 -13.40
C VAL A 36 -3.43 -4.02 -12.60
N ILE A 37 -3.55 -5.19 -13.25
CA ILE A 37 -3.41 -6.49 -12.56
C ILE A 37 -2.00 -6.66 -11.98
N ALA A 38 -0.95 -6.36 -12.75
CA ALA A 38 0.43 -6.49 -12.30
C ALA A 38 0.74 -5.56 -11.12
N SER A 39 0.36 -4.29 -11.22
CA SER A 39 0.56 -3.29 -10.16
C SER A 39 -0.22 -3.65 -8.90
N THR A 40 -1.48 -4.08 -9.02
CA THR A 40 -2.31 -4.45 -7.86
C THR A 40 -1.75 -5.69 -7.15
N LYS A 41 -1.23 -6.67 -7.89
CA LYS A 41 -0.53 -7.84 -7.30
C LYS A 41 0.74 -7.42 -6.57
N ASN A 42 1.51 -6.49 -7.13
CA ASN A 42 2.70 -5.95 -6.50
C ASN A 42 2.36 -5.24 -5.18
N ALA A 43 1.34 -4.37 -5.18
CA ALA A 43 0.85 -3.71 -3.98
C ALA A 43 0.37 -4.71 -2.92
N ALA A 44 -0.31 -5.79 -3.31
CA ALA A 44 -0.76 -6.83 -2.37
C ALA A 44 0.43 -7.57 -1.74
N PHE A 45 1.44 -7.92 -2.54
CA PHE A 45 2.67 -8.51 -2.05
C PHE A 45 3.40 -7.57 -1.07
N ASN A 46 3.53 -6.30 -1.42
CA ASN A 46 4.16 -5.29 -0.57
C ASN A 46 3.39 -5.13 0.74
N THR A 47 2.06 -5.05 0.70
CA THR A 47 1.21 -4.97 1.90
C THR A 47 1.44 -6.15 2.85
N ILE A 48 1.52 -7.38 2.34
CA ILE A 48 1.84 -8.57 3.16
C ILE A 48 3.24 -8.45 3.76
N ASN A 49 4.21 -7.94 2.99
CA ASN A 49 5.56 -7.75 3.47
C ASN A 49 5.63 -6.68 4.59
N VAL A 50 4.91 -5.56 4.45
CA VAL A 50 4.81 -4.54 5.50
C VAL A 50 4.13 -5.09 6.75
N GLU A 51 3.04 -5.86 6.60
CA GLU A 51 2.40 -6.55 7.74
C GLU A 51 3.41 -7.46 8.47
N ARG A 52 4.22 -8.21 7.73
CA ARG A 52 5.26 -9.09 8.28
C ARG A 52 6.34 -8.29 9.01
N ILE A 53 6.86 -7.22 8.40
CA ILE A 53 7.88 -6.34 9.01
C ILE A 53 7.32 -5.71 10.30
N THR A 54 6.08 -5.23 10.26
CA THR A 54 5.37 -4.67 11.42
C THR A 54 5.32 -5.67 12.57
N LYS A 55 4.98 -6.94 12.29
CA LYS A 55 4.99 -8.02 13.29
C LYS A 55 6.41 -8.34 13.79
N THR A 56 7.41 -8.30 12.92
CA THR A 56 8.82 -8.49 13.32
C THR A 56 9.23 -7.41 14.32
N ILE A 57 9.04 -6.13 14.00
CA ILE A 57 9.41 -4.99 14.86
C ILE A 57 8.61 -5.04 16.17
N LEU A 58 7.34 -5.40 16.13
CA LEU A 58 6.49 -5.55 17.33
C LEU A 58 7.11 -6.52 18.35
N ASN A 59 7.75 -7.59 17.87
CA ASN A 59 8.33 -8.65 18.69
C ASN A 59 9.77 -8.36 19.14
N GLU A 60 10.43 -7.33 18.62
CA GLU A 60 11.78 -6.97 19.05
C GLU A 60 11.80 -6.48 20.51
N ARG A 61 12.85 -6.86 21.25
CA ARG A 61 13.03 -6.45 22.66
C ARG A 61 13.20 -4.93 22.81
N LYS A 62 13.85 -4.29 21.84
CA LYS A 62 14.14 -2.84 21.81
C LYS A 62 12.92 -1.96 21.53
N THR A 63 11.80 -2.55 21.10
CA THR A 63 10.60 -1.77 20.75
C THR A 63 9.91 -1.25 22.00
N SER A 64 9.79 0.09 22.10
CA SER A 64 9.16 0.74 23.27
C SER A 64 7.70 0.31 23.44
N HIS A 65 7.20 0.29 24.67
CA HIS A 65 5.82 -0.14 24.96
C HIS A 65 4.76 0.63 24.15
N GLY A 66 4.93 1.95 24.02
CA GLY A 66 4.02 2.76 23.20
C GLY A 66 4.10 2.46 21.70
N ASN A 67 5.28 2.11 21.18
CA ASN A 67 5.40 1.67 19.78
C ASN A 67 4.77 0.29 19.59
N LYS A 68 4.83 -0.60 20.58
CA LYS A 68 4.17 -1.93 20.50
C LYS A 68 2.66 -1.83 20.37
N ALA A 69 2.02 -0.88 21.06
CA ALA A 69 0.58 -0.62 20.91
C ALA A 69 0.27 -0.16 19.47
N ALA A 70 0.95 0.89 19.00
CA ALA A 70 0.77 1.42 17.65
C ALA A 70 1.01 0.38 16.54
N LEU A 71 2.11 -0.39 16.64
CA LEU A 71 2.42 -1.47 15.69
C LEU A 71 1.34 -2.55 15.65
N ARG A 72 0.78 -2.92 16.81
CA ARG A 72 -0.31 -3.91 16.87
C ARG A 72 -1.56 -3.38 16.16
N ASP A 73 -1.87 -2.10 16.35
CA ASP A 73 -3.04 -1.47 15.73
C ASP A 73 -2.88 -1.30 14.21
N CYS A 74 -1.65 -1.17 13.70
CA CYS A 74 -1.40 -1.13 12.24
C CYS A 74 -1.61 -2.47 11.51
N ILE A 75 -1.61 -3.61 12.22
CA ILE A 75 -1.81 -4.93 11.58
C ILE A 75 -3.20 -5.05 10.94
N GLY A 76 -4.23 -4.49 11.58
CA GLY A 76 -5.61 -4.51 11.06
C GLY A 76 -5.74 -3.81 9.70
N PRO A 77 -5.33 -2.53 9.60
CA PRO A 77 -5.28 -1.79 8.34
C PRO A 77 -4.53 -2.52 7.21
N TYR A 78 -3.36 -3.11 7.46
CA TYR A 78 -2.64 -3.84 6.40
C TYR A 78 -3.39 -5.10 5.94
N LYS A 79 -4.00 -5.86 6.85
CA LYS A 79 -4.85 -7.00 6.47
C LYS A 79 -6.04 -6.55 5.62
N TYR A 80 -6.70 -5.46 6.01
CA TYR A 80 -7.81 -4.89 5.27
C TYR A 80 -7.39 -4.40 3.88
N ALA A 81 -6.23 -3.75 3.76
CA ALA A 81 -5.68 -3.35 2.47
C ALA A 81 -5.41 -4.55 1.56
N ASN A 82 -4.78 -5.62 2.08
CA ASN A 82 -4.56 -6.84 1.30
C ASN A 82 -5.88 -7.46 0.82
N SER A 83 -6.91 -7.54 1.68
CA SER A 83 -8.24 -8.01 1.28
C SER A 83 -8.87 -7.10 0.20
N SER A 84 -8.73 -5.79 0.33
CA SER A 84 -9.23 -4.82 -0.65
C SER A 84 -8.52 -4.95 -2.00
N LEU A 85 -7.19 -5.13 -2.01
CA LEU A 85 -6.42 -5.35 -3.24
C LEU A 85 -6.84 -6.65 -3.95
N ASN A 86 -7.15 -7.71 -3.21
CA ASN A 86 -7.68 -8.95 -3.80
C ASN A 86 -9.09 -8.75 -4.39
N ASN A 87 -9.96 -7.98 -3.73
CA ASN A 87 -11.25 -7.60 -4.30
C ASN A 87 -11.10 -6.72 -5.55
N ALA A 88 -10.15 -5.78 -5.57
CA ALA A 88 -9.82 -4.99 -6.74
C ALA A 88 -9.41 -5.89 -7.92
N LEU A 89 -8.54 -6.89 -7.68
CA LEU A 89 -8.16 -7.87 -8.70
C LEU A 89 -9.35 -8.63 -9.29
N MET A 90 -10.32 -9.03 -8.45
CA MET A 90 -11.54 -9.70 -8.91
C MET A 90 -12.36 -8.77 -9.82
N ASN A 91 -12.55 -7.52 -9.41
CA ASN A 91 -13.34 -6.54 -10.16
C ASN A 91 -12.66 -6.10 -11.47
N VAL A 92 -11.33 -6.00 -11.51
CA VAL A 92 -10.58 -5.75 -12.77
C VAL A 92 -10.75 -6.91 -13.74
N LYS A 93 -10.75 -8.16 -13.25
CA LYS A 93 -10.96 -9.34 -14.09
C LYS A 93 -12.35 -9.35 -14.71
N SER A 94 -13.38 -8.98 -13.95
CA SER A 94 -14.78 -8.84 -14.40
C SER A 94 -15.11 -7.51 -15.08
N GLN A 95 -14.12 -6.63 -15.27
CA GLN A 95 -14.27 -5.30 -15.89
C GLN A 95 -15.19 -4.33 -15.13
N ASP A 96 -15.46 -4.57 -13.84
CA ASP A 96 -16.12 -3.61 -12.95
C ASP A 96 -15.08 -2.61 -12.41
N TYR A 97 -14.62 -1.70 -13.28
CA TYR A 97 -13.54 -0.78 -12.93
C TYR A 97 -13.94 0.25 -11.87
N ARG A 98 -15.24 0.53 -11.72
CA ARG A 98 -15.74 1.41 -10.66
C ARG A 98 -15.50 0.79 -9.30
N ARG A 99 -15.94 -0.45 -9.08
CA ARG A 99 -15.68 -1.16 -7.82
C ARG A 99 -14.19 -1.45 -7.61
N ALA A 100 -13.47 -1.78 -8.68
CA ALA A 100 -12.02 -1.94 -8.59
C ALA A 100 -11.34 -0.68 -8.04
N ASN A 101 -11.71 0.50 -8.55
CA ASN A 101 -11.17 1.77 -8.09
C ASN A 101 -11.54 2.06 -6.63
N GLU A 102 -12.78 1.78 -6.21
CA GLU A 102 -13.21 1.91 -4.80
C GLU A 102 -12.30 1.08 -3.87
N TYR A 103 -12.05 -0.18 -4.20
CA TYR A 103 -11.16 -1.04 -3.41
C TYR A 103 -9.69 -0.62 -3.44
N LEU A 104 -9.18 -0.09 -4.56
CA LEU A 104 -7.81 0.44 -4.65
C LEU A 104 -7.63 1.64 -3.72
N ILE A 105 -8.60 2.57 -3.72
CA ILE A 105 -8.60 3.72 -2.81
C ILE A 105 -8.65 3.26 -1.35
N SER A 106 -9.51 2.30 -1.01
CA SER A 106 -9.59 1.76 0.35
C SER A 106 -8.28 1.11 0.83
N ALA A 107 -7.54 0.46 -0.07
CA ALA A 107 -6.23 -0.10 0.26
C ALA A 107 -5.17 0.98 0.49
N PHE A 108 -5.19 2.04 -0.33
CA PHE A 108 -4.26 3.17 -0.26
C PHE A 108 -4.32 3.95 1.06
N ASP A 109 -5.43 3.88 1.79
CA ASP A 109 -5.57 4.53 3.10
C ASP A 109 -4.76 3.87 4.22
N ALA A 110 -4.39 2.59 4.09
CA ALA A 110 -3.78 1.84 5.20
C ALA A 110 -2.43 2.42 5.70
N PRO A 111 -1.47 2.80 4.84
CA PRO A 111 -0.24 3.48 5.26
C PRO A 111 -0.54 4.75 6.08
N ARG A 112 -1.43 5.61 5.58
CA ARG A 112 -1.82 6.86 6.26
C ARG A 112 -2.47 6.59 7.62
N ILE A 113 -3.39 5.63 7.69
CA ILE A 113 -4.03 5.23 8.95
C ILE A 113 -2.97 4.81 9.98
N CYS A 114 -1.94 4.07 9.56
CA CYS A 114 -0.88 3.66 10.45
C CYS A 114 -0.04 4.86 10.95
N GLU A 115 0.35 5.79 10.06
CA GLU A 115 1.03 7.02 10.46
C GLU A 115 0.18 7.86 11.44
N ASP A 116 -1.13 7.94 11.22
CA ASP A 116 -2.09 8.63 12.09
C ASP A 116 -2.17 7.97 13.49
N ILE A 117 -2.07 6.64 13.58
CA ILE A 117 -2.00 5.92 14.86
C ILE A 117 -0.72 6.30 15.63
N PHE A 118 0.43 6.32 14.95
CA PHE A 118 1.70 6.67 15.58
C PHE A 118 1.69 8.11 16.10
N THR A 119 1.26 9.07 15.28
CA THR A 119 1.22 10.49 15.66
C THR A 119 0.30 10.78 16.84
N LYS A 120 -0.80 10.03 17.00
CA LYS A 120 -1.71 10.13 18.15
C LYS A 120 -1.13 9.55 19.44
N ILE A 121 -0.42 8.42 19.35
CA ILE A 121 0.08 7.70 20.53
C ILE A 121 1.36 8.32 21.07
N LYS A 122 2.25 8.80 20.20
CA LYS A 122 3.48 9.48 20.58
C LYS A 122 3.89 10.47 19.49
N LYS A 123 4.46 11.61 19.86
CA LYS A 123 5.26 12.46 18.94
C LYS A 123 6.56 11.75 18.49
N ALA A 124 6.50 10.45 18.18
CA ALA A 124 7.62 9.58 17.87
C ALA A 124 7.62 9.26 16.37
N LYS A 125 8.82 9.07 15.82
CA LYS A 125 9.02 8.67 14.42
C LYS A 125 8.45 7.26 14.20
N THR A 126 7.61 7.10 13.19
CA THR A 126 7.06 5.79 12.78
C THR A 126 8.19 4.87 12.34
N PRO A 127 8.40 3.71 12.99
CA PRO A 127 9.49 2.78 12.67
C PRO A 127 9.25 2.00 11.37
N ILE A 128 8.10 2.17 10.72
CA ILE A 128 7.69 1.51 9.47
C ILE A 128 7.36 2.50 8.34
N ARG A 129 7.89 3.73 8.44
CA ARG A 129 7.58 4.81 7.51
C ARG A 129 8.05 4.51 6.09
N ASP A 130 9.22 3.91 5.95
CA ASP A 130 9.82 3.65 4.63
C ASP A 130 9.09 2.48 3.93
N GLU A 131 8.61 1.52 4.71
CA GLU A 131 7.77 0.42 4.27
C GLU A 131 6.37 0.87 3.85
N ASN A 132 5.83 1.92 4.49
CA ASN A 132 4.53 2.49 4.11
C ASN A 132 4.53 3.12 2.71
N ILE A 133 5.69 3.52 2.20
CA ILE A 133 5.82 4.21 0.90
C ILE A 133 5.78 3.21 -0.27
N ILE A 134 6.01 1.93 -0.01
CA ILE A 134 6.06 0.88 -1.06
C ILE A 134 4.73 0.15 -1.27
N ILE A 135 3.69 0.44 -0.48
CA ILE A 135 2.32 -0.07 -0.66
C ILE A 135 1.61 0.73 -1.75
#